data_AF-A0A496Z7W6-F1
#
_entry.id   AF-A0A496Z7W6-F1
#
_cell.length_a   1.000
_cell.length_b   1.000
_cell.length_c   1.000
_cell.angle_alpha   90.00
_cell.angle_beta   90.00
_cell.angle_gamma   90.00
#
_symmetry.space_group_name_H-M   'P 1'
#
loop_
_entity.id
_entity.type
_entity.pdbx_description
1 polymer ?
#
loop_
_entity_poly.entity_id
_entity_poly.type
_entity_poly.pdbx_seq_one_letter_code
_entity_poly.pdbx_strand_id
1 'polypeptide(L)' 'MPVYEYTALDIKGKSIAGIIDADSASAARQKLRSSRTYPTS' A
#
# COMPACT_ATOMS: atom_id res chain seq x y z
N MET A 1 12.75 -10.84 3.18
CA MET A 1 11.35 -10.38 3.10
C MET A 1 11.17 -9.73 1.73
N PRO A 2 10.13 -10.06 0.96
CA PRO A 2 9.91 -9.44 -0.35
C PRO A 2 9.38 -8.01 -0.20
N VAL A 3 9.79 -7.16 -1.14
CA VAL A 3 9.30 -5.79 -1.31
C VAL A 3 8.25 -5.75 -2.41
N TYR A 4 7.19 -4.97 -2.18
CA TYR A 4 6.12 -4.74 -3.14
C TYR A 4 6.01 -3.24 -3.44
N GLU A 5 6.01 -2.89 -4.72
CA GLU A 5 5.61 -1.56 -5.15
C GLU A 5 4.10 -1.39 -5.01
N TYR A 6 3.66 -0.20 -4.61
CA TYR A 6 2.24 0.12 -4.51
C TYR A 6 1.94 1.52 -5.02
N THR A 7 0.74 1.67 -5.57
CA THR A 7 0.09 2.96 -5.78
C THR A 7 -1.19 2.99 -4.95
N ALA A 8 -1.41 4.07 -4.21
CA ALA A 8 -2.52 4.21 -3.29
C ALA A 8 -3.02 5.65 -3.22
N LEU A 9 -4.22 5.83 -2.68
CA LEU A 9 -4.78 7.13 -2.32
C LEU A 9 -4.74 7.32 -0.81
N ASP A 10 -4.26 8.47 -0.37
CA ASP A 10 -4.47 8.93 1.01
C ASP A 10 -5.94 9.33 1.21
N ILE A 11 -6.37 9.50 2.46
CA ILE A 11 -7.73 9.91 2.84
C ILE A 11 -8.17 11.23 2.22
N LYS A 12 -7.20 12.08 1.83
CA LYS A 12 -7.44 13.35 1.11
C LYS A 12 -7.60 13.19 -0.40
N GLY A 13 -7.56 11.96 -0.92
CA GLY A 13 -7.59 11.66 -2.36
C GLY A 13 -6.26 11.92 -3.06
N LYS A 14 -5.16 12.08 -2.33
CA LYS A 14 -3.83 12.28 -2.91
C LYS A 14 -3.23 10.94 -3.32
N SER A 15 -2.84 10.82 -4.59
CA SER A 15 -2.08 9.67 -5.08
C SER A 15 -0.68 9.65 -4.48
N ILE A 16 -0.34 8.51 -3.89
CA ILE A 16 0.98 8.19 -3.35
C ILE A 16 1.46 6.88 -3.97
N ALA A 17 2.75 6.81 -4.24
CA ALA A 17 3.41 5.61 -4.70
C ALA A 17 4.63 5.35 -3.82
N GLY A 18 4.96 4.08 -3.63
CA GLY A 18 6.09 3.71 -2.79
C GLY A 18 6.32 2.21 -2.78
N ILE A 19 7.18 1.79 -1.86
CA ILE A 19 7.57 0.40 -1.68
C ILE A 19 7.19 -0.02 -0.26
N ILE A 20 6.73 -1.25 -0.08
CA ILE A 20 6.38 -1.80 1.22
C ILE A 20 6.90 -3.22 1.38
N ASP A 21 7.48 -3.49 2.54
CA ASP A 21 7.88 -4.83 2.95
C ASP A 21 6.66 -5.62 3.43
N ALA A 22 6.42 -6.79 2.83
CA ALA A 22 5.35 -7.68 3.26
C ALA A 22 5.70 -9.13 2.95
N ASP A 23 5.05 -10.07 3.63
CA ASP A 23 5.24 -11.50 3.37
C ASP A 23 4.45 -11.98 2.13
N SER A 24 3.50 -11.17 1.66
CA SER A 24 2.69 -11.41 0.47
C SER A 24 2.01 -10.12 -0.04
N ALA A 25 1.51 -10.13 -1.28
CA ALA A 25 0.77 -9.00 -1.85
C ALA A 25 -0.52 -8.67 -1.07
N SER A 26 -1.19 -9.67 -0.49
CA SER A 26 -2.36 -9.47 0.36
C SER A 26 -1.99 -8.81 1.69
N ALA A 27 -0.86 -9.21 2.30
CA ALA A 27 -0.33 -8.59 3.49
C ALA A 27 0.09 -7.13 3.24
N ALA A 28 0.70 -6.84 2.08
CA ALA A 28 1.03 -5.46 1.67
C ALA A 28 -0.24 -4.57 1.64
N ARG A 29 -1.30 -5.06 0.99
CA ARG A 29 -2.59 -4.33 0.90
C ARG A 29 -3.23 -4.11 2.27
N GLN A 30 -3.15 -5.08 3.18
CA GLN A 30 -3.64 -4.91 4.56
C GLN A 30 -2.85 -3.85 5.33
N LYS A 31 -1.51 -3.86 5.24
CA LYS A 31 -0.65 -2.85 5.88
C LYS A 31 -0.97 -1.44 5.39
N LEU A 32 -1.18 -1.27 4.08
CA LEU A 32 -1.58 0.01 3.50
C LEU A 32 -2.93 0.48 4.05
N ARG A 33 -3.95 -0.39 4.02
CA ARG A 33 -5.28 -0.04 4.56
C ARG A 33 -5.25 0.31 6.04
N SER A 34 -4.44 -0.38 6.85
CA SER A 34 -4.22 -0.04 8.27
C SER A 34 -3.60 1.34 8.45
N SER A 35 -2.82 1.79 7.47
CA SER A 35 -2.17 3.10 7.44
C SER A 35 -3.07 4.20 6.85
N ARG A 36 -4.37 3.89 6.62
CA ARG A 36 -5.34 4.75 5.91
C ARG A 36 -4.92 5.10 4.48
N THR A 37 -4.09 4.27 3.87
CA THR A 37 -3.71 4.38 2.46
C THR A 37 -4.40 3.28 1.66
N TYR A 38 -5.13 3.66 0.62
CA TYR A 38 -6.03 2.78 -0.11
C TYR A 38 -5.42 2.42 -1.47
N PRO A 39 -4.90 1.19 -1.66
CA PRO A 39 -4.25 0.80 -2.90
C PRO A 39 -5.22 0.79 -4.09
N THR A 40 -4.75 1.27 -5.24
CA THR A 40 -5.55 1.44 -6.47
C THR A 40 -5.26 0.38 -7.55
N SER A 41 -4.19 -0.40 -7.43
CA SER A 41 -3.86 -1.56 -8.30
C SER A 41 -3.17 -2.67 -7.51
#